data_AF-A0A1G5PJA9-F1
#
_entry.id   AF-A0A1G5PJA9-F1
#
_cell.length_a   1.000
_cell.length_b   1.000
_cell.length_c   1.000
_cell.angle_alpha   90.00
_cell.angle_beta   90.00
_cell.angle_gamma   90.00
#
_symmetry.space_group_name_H-M   'P 1'
#
loop_
_entity.id
_entity.type
_entity.pdbx_description
1 polymer ?
#
loop_
_entity_poly.entity_id
_entity_poly.type
_entity_poly.pdbx_seq_one_letter_code
_entity_poly.pdbx_strand_id
1 'polypeptide(L)'
;MHIKEFWDRLSPDTRQWLIDNPGTMIVPRTVTAIINGETGEGGAVDAHGGTQLTDEDRHFIQEQARVHGSASPGEPKFFDSVGPED
;
A
#
# COMPACT_ATOMS: atom_id res chain seq x y z
N MET A 1 -7.69 -9.04 -2.57
CA MET A 1 -7.03 -8.31 -3.65
C MET A 1 -5.81 -9.11 -4.07
N HIS A 2 -5.44 -9.13 -5.35
CA HIS A 2 -4.24 -9.85 -5.82
C HIS A 2 -3.27 -8.85 -6.43
N ILE A 3 -2.75 -7.93 -5.62
CA ILE A 3 -2.01 -6.75 -6.10
C ILE A 3 -0.77 -7.13 -6.89
N LYS A 4 -0.15 -8.26 -6.54
CA LYS A 4 1.00 -8.81 -7.24
C LYS A 4 0.71 -9.13 -8.70
N GLU A 5 -0.48 -9.66 -9.01
CA GLU A 5 -0.88 -10.00 -10.38
C GLU A 5 -1.17 -8.76 -11.22
N PHE A 6 -1.63 -7.70 -10.57
CA PHE A 6 -1.97 -6.45 -11.21
C PHE A 6 -0.88 -5.39 -11.15
N TRP A 7 0.25 -5.67 -10.49
CA TRP A 7 1.30 -4.70 -10.20
C TRP A 7 1.78 -3.96 -11.46
N ASP A 8 1.97 -4.68 -12.56
CA ASP A 8 2.40 -4.09 -13.84
C ASP A 8 1.31 -3.23 -14.51
N ARG A 9 0.03 -3.52 -14.23
CA ARG A 9 -1.13 -2.76 -14.73
C ARG A 9 -1.40 -1.49 -13.94
N LEU A 10 -0.87 -1.39 -12.73
CA LEU A 10 -1.02 -0.20 -11.89
C LEU A 10 -0.24 0.97 -12.47
N SER A 11 -0.80 2.17 -12.37
CA SER A 11 -0.09 3.40 -12.70
C SER A 11 1.19 3.52 -11.86
N PRO A 12 2.23 4.17 -12.41
CA PRO A 12 3.47 4.42 -11.68
C PRO A 12 3.20 5.17 -10.36
N ASP A 13 2.26 6.13 -10.35
CA ASP A 13 1.85 6.86 -9.15
C ASP A 13 1.27 5.93 -8.07
N THR A 14 0.40 4.99 -8.46
CA THR A 14 -0.21 4.01 -7.56
C THR A 14 0.85 3.08 -6.96
N ARG A 15 1.76 2.57 -7.79
CA ARG A 15 2.89 1.73 -7.33
C ARG A 15 3.78 2.47 -6.36
N GLN A 16 4.09 3.73 -6.67
CA GLN A 16 4.93 4.57 -5.83
C GLN A 16 4.27 4.84 -4.46
N TRP A 17 2.95 5.08 -4.44
CA TRP A 17 2.20 5.25 -3.20
C TRP A 17 2.25 4.00 -2.32
N LEU A 18 2.12 2.81 -2.92
CA LEU A 18 2.21 1.53 -2.20
C LEU A 18 3.62 1.29 -1.64
N ILE A 19 4.65 1.59 -2.42
CA ILE A 19 6.06 1.52 -2.02
C ILE A 19 6.36 2.46 -0.85
N ASP A 20 5.81 3.68 -0.87
CA ASP A 20 5.96 4.68 0.18
C ASP A 20 5.21 4.30 1.46
N ASN A 21 4.14 3.50 1.33
CA ASN A 21 3.27 3.09 2.44
C ASN A 21 3.20 1.56 2.60
N PRO A 22 4.34 0.87 2.82
CA PRO A 22 4.41 -0.61 2.78
C PRO A 22 3.73 -1.30 3.97
N GLY A 23 3.42 -0.57 5.04
CA GLY A 23 2.67 -1.04 6.20
C GLY A 23 1.15 -0.95 6.04
N THR A 24 0.65 -0.44 4.92
CA THR A 24 -0.78 -0.27 4.67
C THR A 24 -1.49 -1.63 4.68
N MET A 25 -2.52 -1.76 5.51
CA MET A 25 -3.43 -2.91 5.49
C MET A 25 -4.68 -2.67 4.63
N ILE A 26 -5.09 -1.40 4.52
CA ILE A 26 -6.31 -0.99 3.82
C ILE A 26 -5.95 0.11 2.83
N VAL A 27 -6.18 -0.16 1.55
CA VAL A 27 -6.07 0.85 0.50
C VAL A 27 -7.28 1.77 0.60
N PRO A 28 -7.09 3.10 0.73
CA PRO A 28 -8.20 4.04 0.83
C PRO A 28 -9.01 4.07 -0.46
N ARG A 29 -10.31 4.40 -0.34
CA ARG A 29 -11.29 4.36 -1.44
C ARG A 29 -10.83 5.04 -2.73
N THR A 30 -10.13 6.18 -2.62
CA THR A 30 -9.61 6.91 -3.79
C THR A 30 -8.63 6.06 -4.58
N VAL A 31 -7.70 5.39 -3.89
CA VAL A 31 -6.68 4.54 -4.52
C VAL A 31 -7.31 3.22 -4.99
N THR A 32 -8.25 2.67 -4.22
CA THR A 32 -9.05 1.51 -4.67
C THR A 32 -9.81 1.80 -5.96
N ALA A 33 -10.42 2.99 -6.10
CA ALA A 33 -11.16 3.35 -7.32
C ALA A 33 -10.23 3.45 -8.54
N ILE A 34 -9.01 3.98 -8.35
CA ILE A 34 -7.97 4.00 -9.38
C ILE A 34 -7.61 2.57 -9.76
N ILE A 35 -7.24 1.74 -8.78
CA ILE A 35 -6.85 0.34 -9.04
C ILE A 35 -7.98 -0.44 -9.71
N ASN A 36 -9.23 -0.29 -9.28
CA ASN A 36 -10.36 -0.96 -9.91
C ASN A 36 -10.56 -0.50 -11.37
N GLY A 37 -10.33 0.79 -11.66
CA GLY A 37 -10.34 1.31 -13.02
C GLY A 37 -9.22 0.76 -13.90
N GLU A 38 -8.04 0.49 -13.32
CA GLU A 38 -6.87 -0.02 -14.04
C GLU A 38 -6.89 -1.53 -14.24
N THR A 39 -7.44 -2.27 -13.27
CA THR A 39 -7.41 -3.72 -13.21
C THR A 39 -8.71 -4.38 -13.66
N GLY A 40 -9.83 -3.64 -13.61
CA GLY A 40 -11.17 -4.15 -13.81
C GLY A 40 -11.71 -4.99 -12.64
N GLU A 41 -10.94 -5.13 -11.55
CA GLU A 41 -11.36 -5.88 -10.37
C GLU A 41 -12.39 -5.09 -9.56
N GLY A 42 -13.67 -5.46 -9.64
CA GLY A 42 -14.72 -4.91 -8.78
C GLY A 42 -14.83 -5.60 -7.41
N GLY A 43 -13.91 -6.52 -7.09
CA GLY A 43 -14.22 -7.66 -6.23
C GLY A 43 -13.95 -7.56 -4.73
N ALA A 44 -13.26 -6.52 -4.24
CA ALA A 44 -12.85 -6.49 -2.82
C ALA A 44 -12.96 -5.12 -2.17
N VAL A 45 -14.04 -4.38 -2.46
CA VAL A 45 -14.37 -3.15 -1.73
C VAL A 45 -15.11 -3.49 -0.44
N ASP A 46 -14.53 -3.11 0.70
CA ASP A 46 -15.16 -3.15 2.01
C ASP A 46 -16.30 -2.11 2.10
N ALA A 47 -17.06 -2.09 3.20
CA ALA A 47 -18.24 -1.23 3.37
C ALA A 47 -17.95 0.28 3.20
N HIS A 48 -16.69 0.68 3.41
CA HIS A 48 -16.22 2.05 3.23
C HIS A 48 -15.65 2.35 1.82
N GLY A 49 -15.64 1.36 0.92
CA GLY A 49 -15.10 1.44 -0.43
C GLY A 49 -13.58 1.35 -0.52
N GLY A 50 -12.89 1.01 0.57
CA GLY A 50 -11.47 0.67 0.56
C GLY A 50 -11.26 -0.83 0.29
N THR A 51 -10.05 -1.21 -0.10
CA THR A 51 -9.71 -2.62 -0.35
C THR A 51 -8.70 -3.13 0.66
N GLN A 52 -8.99 -4.29 1.25
CA GLN A 52 -8.03 -4.96 2.14
C GLN A 52 -6.95 -5.68 1.31
N LEU A 53 -5.70 -5.43 1.69
CA LEU A 53 -4.54 -6.13 1.14
C LEU A 53 -4.39 -7.46 1.87
N THR A 54 -4.14 -8.53 1.12
CA THR A 54 -3.82 -9.82 1.70
C THR A 54 -2.43 -9.79 2.36
N ASP A 55 -2.10 -10.80 3.15
CA ASP A 55 -0.75 -10.94 3.70
C ASP A 55 0.32 -11.05 2.61
N GLU A 56 0.01 -11.79 1.53
CA GLU A 56 0.87 -11.93 0.36
C GLU A 56 1.10 -10.59 -0.34
N ASP A 57 0.05 -9.79 -0.53
CA ASP A 57 0.16 -8.45 -1.12
C ASP A 57 1.08 -7.55 -0.30
N ARG A 58 0.90 -7.56 1.03
CA ARG A 58 1.70 -6.76 1.96
C ARG A 58 3.16 -7.18 1.93
N HIS A 59 3.44 -8.48 1.92
CA HIS A 59 4.81 -8.99 1.80
C HIS A 59 5.44 -8.56 0.47
N PHE A 60 4.70 -8.64 -0.64
CA PHE A 60 5.18 -8.21 -1.95
C PHE A 60 5.46 -6.70 -2.00
N ILE A 61 4.55 -5.86 -1.51
CA ILE A 61 4.75 -4.41 -1.44
C ILE A 61 5.98 -4.08 -0.57
N GLN A 62 6.15 -4.78 0.56
CA GLN A 62 7.31 -4.60 1.43
C GLN A 62 8.63 -4.98 0.72
N GLU A 63 8.66 -6.06 -0.06
CA GLU A 63 9.80 -6.44 -0.90
C GLU A 63 10.10 -5.33 -1.93
N GLN A 64 9.08 -4.84 -2.64
CA GLN A 64 9.25 -3.73 -3.60
C GLN A 64 9.76 -2.47 -2.91
N ALA A 65 9.26 -2.16 -1.72
CA ALA A 65 9.72 -1.02 -0.93
C ALA A 65 11.16 -1.19 -0.44
N ARG A 66 11.63 -2.40 -0.16
CA ARG A 66 13.05 -2.66 0.15
C ARG A 66 13.94 -2.48 -1.08
N VAL A 67 13.50 -2.96 -2.24
CA VAL A 67 14.22 -2.78 -3.51
C VAL A 67 14.31 -1.30 -3.89
N HIS A 68 13.22 -0.55 -3.77
CA HIS A 68 13.18 0.90 -4.04
C HIS A 68 13.83 1.74 -2.93
N GLY A 69 13.67 1.35 -1.67
CA GLY A 69 14.23 1.99 -0.48
C GLY A 69 15.72 1.74 -0.28
N SER A 70 16.32 0.80 -1.01
CA SER A 70 17.79 0.70 -1.12
C SER A 70 18.42 1.94 -1.79
N ALA A 71 17.61 2.87 -2.31
CA ALA A 71 18.02 4.21 -2.75
C ALA A 71 17.81 5.33 -1.70
N SER A 72 17.40 5.04 -0.45
CA SER A 72 17.34 6.03 0.64
C SER A 72 17.46 5.40 2.03
N PRO A 73 18.63 5.53 2.72
CA PRO A 73 18.71 5.28 4.15
C PRO A 73 18.09 6.48 4.88
N GLY A 74 16.79 6.43 5.12
CA GLY A 74 16.07 7.46 5.86
C GLY A 74 14.90 6.85 6.62
N GLU A 75 15.14 6.52 7.88
CA GLU A 75 14.17 6.05 8.88
C GLU A 75 12.75 6.64 8.75
N PRO A 76 11.67 5.84 8.72
CA PRO A 76 10.38 6.30 9.23
C PRO A 76 10.41 6.23 10.76
N LYS A 77 11.04 7.22 11.39
CA LYS A 77 11.04 7.42 12.85
C LYS A 77 9.76 8.17 13.24
N PHE A 78 8.61 7.49 13.20
CA PHE A 78 7.31 8.11 13.46
C PHE A 78 6.52 7.46 14.60
N PHE A 79 7.14 6.97 15.68
CA PHE A 79 6.41 6.67 16.93
C PHE A 79 7.33 6.79 18.15
N ASP A 80 7.84 7.99 18.42
CA ASP A 80 8.36 8.36 19.74
C ASP A 80 7.89 9.79 20.04
N SER A 81 6.62 9.91 20.42
CA SER A 81 6.05 11.17 20.91
C SER A 81 5.12 10.89 22.06
N VAL A 82 5.68 11.15 23.24
CA VAL A 82 5.04 11.60 24.49
C VAL A 82 3.94 10.72 25.08
N GLY A 83 4.34 9.75 25.91
CA GLY A 83 3.50 9.37 27.05
C GLY A 83 3.58 10.48 28.10
N PRO A 84 2.47 10.96 28.67
CA PRO A 84 2.52 11.98 29.72
C PRO A 84 3.19 11.40 30.99
N GLU A 85 4.13 12.15 31.55
CA GLU A 85 4.63 11.91 32.91
C GLU A 85 3.53 12.26 33.92
N ASP A 86 3.22 11.33 34.83
CA ASP A 86 2.51 11.60 36.10
C ASP A 86 3.48 11.31 37.25
#